data_AF-A0A6A4UN34-F1
#
_entry.id   AF-A0A6A4UN34-F1
#
_cell.length_a   1.000
_cell.length_b   1.000
_cell.length_c   1.000
_cell.angle_alpha   90.00
_cell.angle_beta   90.00
_cell.angle_gamma   90.00
#
_symmetry.space_group_name_H-M   'P 1'
#
loop_
_entity.id
_entity.type
_entity.pdbx_description
1 polymer ?
#
loop_
_entity_poly.entity_id
_entity_poly.type
_entity_poly.pdbx_seq_one_letter_code
_entity_poly.pdbx_strand_id
1 'polypeptide(L)'
;MPKKTPMKETAADQAVTRAALENSGGTLLAHVEGIEEVLARVADLKEQLSVKYAGVATDGYDKKAVKALVRRRAMTADQVKVQGELSLVVAVYESALLSLEIRGLVYGED
;
A
#
# COMPACT_ATOMS: atom_id res chain seq x y z
N MET A 1 56.19 -16.98 -12.35
CA MET A 1 54.72 -17.13 -12.49
C MET A 1 54.33 -16.59 -13.86
N PRO A 2 53.73 -17.38 -14.77
CA PRO A 2 53.33 -16.85 -16.06
C PRO A 2 52.10 -15.95 -15.87
N LYS A 3 52.19 -14.70 -16.32
CA LYS A 3 51.05 -13.77 -16.36
C LYS A 3 50.03 -14.33 -17.35
N LYS A 4 48.82 -14.67 -16.90
CA LYS A 4 47.70 -14.98 -17.79
C LYS A 4 47.38 -13.73 -18.60
N THR A 5 47.62 -13.79 -19.91
CA THR A 5 47.16 -12.78 -20.86
C THR A 5 45.63 -12.83 -20.90
N PRO A 6 44.91 -11.71 -20.74
CA PRO A 6 43.46 -11.73 -20.86
C PRO A 6 43.08 -12.18 -22.27
N MET A 7 42.29 -13.25 -22.38
CA MET A 7 41.81 -13.74 -23.67
C MET A 7 40.98 -12.63 -24.34
N LYS A 8 41.29 -12.35 -25.60
CA LYS A 8 40.54 -11.39 -26.41
C LYS A 8 39.18 -12.00 -26.70
N GLU A 9 38.12 -11.30 -26.35
CA GLU A 9 36.74 -11.72 -26.59
C GLU A 9 36.56 -12.06 -28.09
N THR A 10 36.00 -13.24 -28.38
CA THR A 10 35.83 -13.70 -29.75
C THR A 10 34.52 -13.15 -30.34
N ALA A 11 34.41 -13.14 -31.67
CA ALA A 11 33.17 -12.71 -32.34
C ALA A 11 31.95 -13.56 -31.91
N ALA A 12 32.16 -14.82 -31.50
CA ALA A 12 31.12 -15.69 -30.96
C ALA A 12 30.67 -15.22 -29.56
N ASP A 13 31.60 -14.83 -28.68
CA ASP A 13 31.30 -14.31 -27.34
C ASP A 13 30.50 -13.00 -27.42
N GLN A 14 30.82 -12.14 -28.39
CA GLN A 14 30.07 -10.90 -28.65
C GLN A 14 28.65 -11.15 -29.16
N ALA A 15 28.46 -12.18 -30.01
CA ALA A 15 27.15 -12.56 -30.51
C ALA A 15 26.26 -13.14 -29.40
N VAL A 16 26.84 -13.98 -28.52
CA VAL A 16 26.14 -14.54 -27.34
C VAL A 16 25.73 -13.43 -26.38
N THR A 17 26.63 -12.48 -26.11
CA THR A 17 26.34 -11.32 -25.25
C THR A 17 25.23 -10.44 -25.82
N ARG A 18 25.24 -10.19 -27.14
CA ARG A 18 24.15 -9.44 -27.80
C ARG A 18 22.81 -10.17 -27.71
N ALA A 19 22.78 -11.47 -27.99
CA ALA A 19 21.57 -12.28 -27.88
C ALA A 19 21.04 -12.33 -26.42
N ALA A 20 21.94 -12.40 -25.44
CA ALA A 20 21.58 -12.34 -24.03
C ALA A 20 20.98 -10.98 -23.65
N LEU A 21 21.54 -9.88 -24.18
CA LEU A 21 21.02 -8.54 -23.96
C LEU A 21 19.66 -8.33 -24.63
N GLU A 22 19.48 -8.78 -25.88
CA GLU A 22 18.20 -8.74 -26.58
C GLU A 22 17.13 -9.55 -25.87
N ASN A 23 17.46 -10.77 -25.40
CA ASN A 23 16.57 -11.60 -24.60
C ASN A 23 16.20 -10.94 -23.25
N SER A 24 17.17 -10.28 -22.61
CA SER A 24 16.92 -9.54 -21.37
C SER A 24 16.05 -8.30 -21.61
N GLY A 25 16.21 -7.63 -22.75
CA GLY A 25 15.38 -6.50 -23.18
C GLY A 25 13.94 -6.92 -23.49
N GLY A 26 13.75 -8.05 -24.19
CA GLY A 26 12.42 -8.62 -24.43
C GLY A 26 11.72 -9.08 -23.15
N THR A 27 12.46 -9.69 -22.22
CA THR A 27 11.91 -10.09 -20.90
C THR A 27 11.52 -8.87 -20.07
N LEU A 28 12.35 -7.83 -20.05
CA LEU A 28 12.04 -6.57 -19.37
C LEU A 28 10.81 -5.89 -19.99
N LEU A 29 10.73 -5.85 -21.32
CA LEU A 29 9.57 -5.28 -22.02
C LEU A 29 8.28 -5.99 -21.64
N ALA A 30 8.26 -7.34 -21.64
CA ALA A 30 7.10 -8.11 -21.22
C ALA A 30 6.67 -7.82 -19.77
N HIS A 31 7.63 -7.60 -18.87
CA HIS A 31 7.31 -7.17 -17.50
C HIS A 31 6.72 -5.75 -17.44
N VAL A 32 7.27 -4.81 -18.23
CA VAL A 32 6.76 -3.43 -18.30
C VAL A 32 5.34 -3.42 -18.85
N GLU A 33 5.09 -4.09 -19.97
CA GLU A 33 3.76 -4.20 -20.58
C GLU A 33 2.74 -4.80 -19.60
N GLY A 34 3.13 -5.89 -18.91
CA GLY A 34 2.26 -6.49 -17.89
C GLY A 34 1.97 -5.54 -16.71
N ILE A 35 2.92 -4.71 -16.29
CA ILE A 35 2.70 -3.68 -15.27
C ILE A 35 1.77 -2.58 -15.79
N GLU A 36 1.97 -2.12 -17.02
CA GLU A 36 1.13 -1.09 -17.66
C GLU A 36 -0.33 -1.55 -17.78
N GLU A 37 -0.56 -2.80 -18.17
CA GLU A 37 -1.91 -3.40 -18.19
C GLU A 37 -2.56 -3.40 -16.81
N VAL A 38 -1.82 -3.80 -15.78
CA VAL A 38 -2.31 -3.78 -14.39
C VAL A 38 -2.61 -2.35 -13.94
N LEU A 39 -1.76 -1.38 -14.28
CA LEU A 39 -1.99 0.03 -13.95
C LEU A 39 -3.22 0.59 -14.64
N ALA A 40 -3.44 0.26 -15.92
CA ALA A 40 -4.64 0.65 -16.66
C ALA A 40 -5.90 0.08 -15.99
N ARG A 41 -5.87 -1.19 -15.57
CA ARG A 41 -6.98 -1.82 -14.85
C ARG A 41 -7.22 -1.17 -13.48
N VAL A 42 -6.16 -0.82 -12.76
CA VAL A 42 -6.30 -0.08 -11.49
C VAL A 42 -6.93 1.29 -11.70
N ALA A 43 -6.58 1.99 -12.78
CA ALA A 43 -7.17 3.29 -13.11
C ALA A 43 -8.68 3.18 -13.39
N ASP A 44 -9.09 2.23 -14.23
CA ASP A 44 -10.50 1.93 -14.52
C ASP A 44 -11.28 1.56 -13.25
N LEU A 45 -10.73 0.66 -12.41
CA LEU A 45 -11.36 0.29 -11.14
C LEU A 45 -11.51 1.49 -10.19
N LYS A 46 -10.52 2.40 -10.16
CA LYS A 46 -10.62 3.64 -9.37
C LYS A 46 -11.72 4.55 -9.87
N GLU A 47 -11.88 4.68 -11.18
CA GLU A 47 -12.95 5.47 -11.79
C GLU A 47 -14.33 4.87 -11.46
N GLN A 48 -14.51 3.57 -11.67
CA GLN A 48 -15.76 2.87 -11.31
C GLN A 48 -16.09 3.02 -9.83
N LEU A 49 -15.09 2.94 -8.95
CA LEU A 49 -15.27 3.15 -7.51
C LEU A 49 -15.68 4.59 -7.20
N SER A 50 -15.12 5.57 -7.92
CA SER A 50 -15.51 6.97 -7.80
C SER A 50 -16.98 7.18 -8.15
N VAL A 51 -17.43 6.61 -9.28
CA VAL A 51 -18.83 6.66 -9.73
C VAL A 51 -19.77 6.03 -8.69
N LYS A 52 -19.44 4.84 -8.17
CA LYS A 52 -20.24 4.19 -7.12
C LYS A 52 -20.37 5.06 -5.88
N TYR A 53 -19.28 5.67 -5.42
CA TYR A 53 -19.33 6.58 -4.27
C TYR A 53 -20.02 7.92 -4.57
N ALA A 54 -20.09 8.35 -5.83
CA ALA A 54 -20.90 9.50 -6.21
C ALA A 54 -22.39 9.15 -6.10
N GLY A 55 -22.80 7.97 -6.58
CA GLY A 55 -24.17 7.45 -6.42
C GLY A 55 -24.61 7.39 -4.96
N VAL A 56 -23.74 6.90 -4.06
CA VAL A 56 -23.99 6.90 -2.60
C VAL A 56 -24.35 8.29 -2.06
N ALA A 57 -23.68 9.34 -2.54
CA ALA A 57 -23.97 10.72 -2.11
C ALA A 57 -25.27 11.24 -2.72
N THR A 58 -25.56 10.89 -3.98
CA THR A 58 -26.84 11.19 -4.65
C THR A 58 -28.02 10.55 -3.92
N ASP A 59 -27.84 9.34 -3.40
CA ASP A 59 -28.84 8.62 -2.61
C ASP A 59 -28.97 9.16 -1.16
N GLY A 60 -28.24 10.22 -0.80
CA GLY A 60 -28.33 10.90 0.49
C GLY A 60 -27.49 10.31 1.63
N TYR A 61 -26.64 9.32 1.35
CA TYR A 61 -25.77 8.73 2.37
C TYR A 61 -24.44 9.48 2.54
N ASP A 62 -23.89 9.45 3.75
CA ASP A 62 -22.55 9.98 4.01
C ASP A 62 -21.46 9.10 3.35
N LYS A 63 -20.84 9.65 2.30
CA LYS A 63 -19.76 9.02 1.54
C LYS A 63 -18.56 8.62 2.41
N LYS A 64 -18.21 9.38 3.45
CA LYS A 64 -17.11 9.05 4.38
C LYS A 64 -17.51 7.86 5.26
N ALA A 65 -18.73 7.84 5.78
CA ALA A 65 -19.22 6.73 6.59
C ALA A 65 -19.28 5.42 5.80
N VAL A 66 -19.76 5.47 4.55
CA VAL A 66 -19.79 4.29 3.67
C VAL A 66 -18.38 3.79 3.32
N LYS A 67 -17.42 4.70 3.08
CA LYS A 67 -16.01 4.32 2.91
C LYS A 67 -15.44 3.61 4.14
N ALA A 68 -15.74 4.13 5.34
CA ALA A 68 -15.32 3.50 6.59
C ALA A 68 -15.93 2.11 6.77
N LEU A 69 -17.22 1.95 6.44
CA LEU A 69 -17.92 0.67 6.48
C LEU A 69 -17.31 -0.35 5.51
N VAL A 70 -17.03 0.05 4.26
CA VAL A 70 -16.37 -0.83 3.27
C VAL A 70 -15.01 -1.29 3.79
N ARG A 71 -14.19 -0.38 4.34
CA ARG A 71 -12.90 -0.74 4.95
C ARG A 71 -13.08 -1.72 6.09
N ARG A 72 -14.03 -1.47 7.00
CA ARG A 72 -14.32 -2.35 8.14
C ARG A 72 -14.77 -3.74 7.69
N ARG A 73 -15.59 -3.83 6.63
CA ARG A 73 -16.04 -5.12 6.06
C ARG A 73 -14.92 -5.88 5.35
N ALA A 74 -13.91 -5.17 4.85
CA ALA A 74 -12.74 -5.78 4.22
C ALA A 74 -11.68 -6.25 5.24
N MET A 75 -11.82 -5.91 6.53
CA MET A 75 -10.88 -6.34 7.56
C MET A 75 -11.01 -7.83 7.84
N THR A 76 -9.87 -8.50 8.04
CA THR A 76 -9.84 -9.87 8.53
C THR A 76 -10.23 -9.95 10.00
N ALA A 77 -10.59 -11.14 10.49
CA ALA A 77 -10.93 -11.34 11.90
C ALA A 77 -9.82 -10.85 12.86
N ASP A 78 -8.56 -11.10 12.50
CA ASP A 78 -7.40 -10.63 13.27
C ASP A 78 -7.27 -9.11 13.27
N GLN A 79 -7.51 -8.46 12.13
CA GLN A 79 -7.47 -6.99 12.04
C GLN A 79 -8.58 -6.34 12.87
N VAL A 80 -9.78 -6.95 12.91
CA VAL A 80 -10.88 -6.48 13.76
C VAL A 80 -10.50 -6.60 15.24
N LYS A 81 -9.87 -7.71 15.64
CA LYS A 81 -9.42 -7.94 17.01
C LYS A 81 -8.37 -6.90 17.44
N VAL A 82 -7.32 -6.71 16.65
CA VAL A 82 -6.26 -5.72 16.91
C VAL A 82 -6.83 -4.31 17.01
N GLN A 83 -7.77 -3.95 16.13
CA GLN A 83 -8.43 -2.65 16.20
C GLN A 83 -9.23 -2.48 17.50
N GLY A 84 -9.94 -3.53 17.95
CA GLY A 84 -10.67 -3.50 19.21
C GLY A 84 -9.77 -3.35 20.43
N GLU A 85 -8.65 -4.07 20.46
CA GLU A 85 -7.63 -3.95 21.52
C GLU A 85 -7.04 -2.53 21.56
N LEU A 86 -6.70 -1.97 20.40
CA LEU A 86 -6.21 -0.60 20.30
C LEU A 86 -7.26 0.41 20.79
N SER A 87 -8.53 0.25 20.40
CA SER A 87 -9.61 1.13 20.86
C SER A 87 -9.78 1.09 22.37
N LEU A 88 -9.62 -0.07 23.01
CA LEU A 88 -9.67 -0.20 24.47
C LEU A 88 -8.51 0.57 25.13
N VAL A 89 -7.29 0.42 24.62
CA VAL A 89 -6.11 1.12 25.14
C VAL A 89 -6.28 2.63 25.04
N VAL A 90 -6.75 3.12 23.88
CA VAL A 90 -7.03 4.56 23.68
C VAL A 90 -8.07 5.05 24.69
N ALA A 91 -9.17 4.31 24.89
CA ALA A 91 -10.20 4.69 25.86
C ALA A 91 -9.67 4.77 27.30
N VAL A 92 -8.77 3.84 27.68
CA VAL A 92 -8.10 3.88 28.99
C VAL A 92 -7.22 5.13 29.12
N TYR A 93 -6.44 5.47 28.09
CA TYR A 93 -5.59 6.66 28.10
C TYR A 93 -6.41 7.95 28.13
N GLU A 94 -7.49 8.04 27.35
CA GLU A 94 -8.42 9.17 27.38
C GLU A 94 -9.05 9.33 28.77
N SER A 95 -9.48 8.23 29.39
CA SER A 95 -10.02 8.25 30.74
C SER A 95 -8.99 8.69 31.79
N ALA A 96 -7.73 8.24 31.66
CA ALA A 96 -6.65 8.66 32.55
C ALA A 96 -6.33 10.15 32.40
N LEU A 97 -6.30 10.68 31.18
CA LEU A 97 -6.10 12.10 30.91
C LEU A 97 -7.23 12.94 31.51
N LEU A 98 -8.48 12.57 31.29
CA LEU A 98 -9.65 13.24 31.88
C LEU A 98 -9.61 13.19 33.41
N SER A 99 -9.20 12.05 34.00
CA SER A 99 -9.04 11.92 35.45
C SER A 99 -7.96 12.85 36.00
N LEU A 100 -6.88 13.09 35.25
CA LEU A 100 -5.81 14.00 35.64
C LEU A 100 -6.24 15.46 35.51
N GLU A 101 -6.98 15.82 34.45
CA GLU A 101 -7.58 17.14 34.29
C GLU A 101 -8.55 17.47 35.43
N ILE A 102 -9.42 16.52 35.80
CA ILE A 102 -10.33 16.69 36.94
C ILE A 102 -9.54 16.83 38.25
N ARG A 103 -8.47 16.04 38.48
CA ARG A 103 -7.62 16.23 39.67
C ARG A 103 -6.90 17.58 39.66
N GLY A 104 -6.42 18.05 38.52
CA GLY A 104 -5.80 19.37 38.38
C GLY A 104 -6.79 20.51 38.61
N LEU A 105 -8.08 20.31 38.32
CA LEU A 105 -9.15 21.26 38.66
C LEU A 105 -9.57 21.21 40.13
N VAL A 106 -9.55 20.03 40.76
CA VAL A 106 -9.97 19.82 42.15
C VAL A 106 -8.86 20.11 43.16
N TYR A 107 -7.59 19.94 42.76
CA TYR A 107 -6.39 20.12 43.59
C TYR A 107 -5.40 21.13 42.99
N GLY A 108 -5.83 21.91 42.01
CA GLY A 108 -5.05 23.01 41.42
C GLY A 108 -4.71 24.05 42.47
N GLU A 109 -3.40 24.23 42.65
CA GLU A 109 -2.69 24.99 43.67
C GLU A 109 -3.05 26.49 43.69
N ASP A 110 -3.28 27.01 44.91
CA ASP A 110 -2.85 28.37 45.30
C ASP A 110 -1.32 28.38 45.51
#